data_AF-A0ABC8Z057-F1
#
_entry.id   AF-A0ABC8Z057-F1
#
_cell.length_a   1.000
_cell.length_b   1.000
_cell.length_c   1.000
_cell.angle_alpha   90.00
_cell.angle_beta   90.00
_cell.angle_gamma   90.00
#
_symmetry.space_group_name_H-M   'P 1'
#
loop_
_entity.id
_entity.type
_entity.pdbx_description
1 polymer ?
#
loop_
_entity_poly.entity_id
_entity_poly.type
_entity_poly.pdbx_seq_one_letter_code
_entity_poly.pdbx_strand_id
1 'polypeptide(L)'
;MEKSRIATQPSQAAGVENNTPPPSSNSAPPRGKKRFTPEERKVALAFISAAFQEYKVYRDMTVEEVEDEYRRAGKLDKLDFETEMLKRCARVTKKYPPPDGFYPELKEYLKLIEDED
;
A
#
# COMPACT_ATOMS: atom_id res chain seq x y z
N MET A 1 -14.82 -42.07 46.58
CA MET A 1 -16.26 -42.34 46.45
C MET A 1 -16.75 -41.49 45.30
N GLU A 2 -17.49 -41.92 44.29
CA GLU A 2 -18.22 -43.15 44.03
C GLU A 2 -18.55 -43.16 42.53
N LYS A 3 -18.56 -44.35 41.91
CA LYS A 3 -19.09 -44.56 40.57
C LYS A 3 -20.61 -44.62 40.69
N SER A 4 -21.35 -43.87 39.88
CA SER A 4 -22.75 -44.21 39.60
C SER A 4 -23.06 -44.07 38.11
N ARG A 5 -23.16 -45.23 37.47
CA ARG A 5 -23.89 -45.46 36.23
C ARG A 5 -25.35 -45.71 36.60
N ILE A 6 -26.31 -45.11 35.92
CA ILE A 6 -27.62 -45.73 35.67
C ILE A 6 -28.01 -45.42 34.22
N ALA A 7 -28.20 -46.49 33.46
CA ALA A 7 -28.72 -46.50 32.11
C ALA A 7 -30.26 -46.45 32.14
N THR A 8 -30.88 -45.95 31.07
CA THR A 8 -31.99 -46.58 30.32
C THR A 8 -32.68 -45.53 29.44
N GLN A 9 -32.58 -45.73 28.12
CA GLN A 9 -33.40 -45.11 27.07
C GLN A 9 -34.69 -45.95 26.90
N PRO A 10 -35.83 -45.47 26.35
CA PRO A 10 -35.88 -45.32 24.89
C PRO A 10 -36.91 -44.32 24.27
N SER A 11 -36.68 -44.08 22.98
CA SER A 11 -37.65 -43.93 21.88
C SER A 11 -38.52 -42.67 21.76
N GLN A 12 -38.30 -41.91 20.68
CA GLN A 12 -39.23 -41.68 19.55
C GLN A 12 -38.50 -40.74 18.56
N ALA A 13 -38.00 -41.26 17.44
CA ALA A 13 -38.68 -41.48 16.16
C ALA A 13 -38.88 -40.20 15.32
N ALA A 14 -38.38 -40.31 14.08
CA ALA A 14 -38.69 -39.55 12.87
C ALA A 14 -38.03 -38.19 12.67
N GLY A 15 -37.32 -38.07 11.53
CA GLY A 15 -37.35 -36.82 10.78
C GLY A 15 -36.08 -36.42 10.04
N VAL A 16 -35.83 -37.04 8.90
CA VAL A 16 -35.23 -36.43 7.69
C VAL A 16 -33.78 -35.94 7.77
N GLU A 17 -32.92 -36.71 7.10
CA GLU A 17 -31.59 -36.31 6.66
C GLU A 17 -31.67 -35.05 5.77
N ASN A 18 -31.26 -33.90 6.31
CA ASN A 18 -30.92 -32.75 5.47
C ASN A 18 -29.39 -32.68 5.33
N ASN A 19 -28.85 -33.54 4.46
CA ASN A 19 -27.51 -33.37 3.91
C ASN A 19 -27.54 -32.27 2.84
N THR A 20 -27.60 -31.01 3.27
CA THR A 20 -27.27 -29.88 2.40
C THR A 20 -25.84 -29.47 2.72
N PRO A 21 -24.87 -29.63 1.80
CA PRO A 21 -23.57 -29.00 1.99
C PRO A 21 -23.76 -27.49 2.09
N PRO A 22 -23.07 -26.78 2.99
CA PRO A 22 -23.18 -25.33 3.06
C PRO A 22 -22.82 -24.72 1.70
N PRO A 23 -23.47 -23.61 1.29
CA PRO A 23 -23.15 -22.95 0.04
C PRO A 23 -21.65 -22.64 0.03
N SER A 24 -20.96 -23.20 -0.97
CA SER A 24 -19.57 -22.91 -1.27
C SER A 24 -19.43 -21.39 -1.36
N SER A 25 -18.90 -20.79 -0.30
CA SER A 25 -18.59 -19.37 -0.26
C SER A 25 -17.65 -19.13 -1.44
N ASN A 26 -18.17 -18.50 -2.49
CA ASN A 26 -17.36 -17.90 -3.54
C ASN A 26 -16.64 -16.70 -2.92
N SER A 27 -15.72 -16.99 -2.01
CA SER A 27 -14.70 -16.06 -1.59
C SER A 27 -13.87 -15.82 -2.84
N ALA A 28 -14.06 -14.66 -3.46
CA ALA A 28 -13.13 -14.15 -4.45
C ALA A 28 -11.71 -14.38 -3.90
N PRO A 29 -10.77 -14.87 -4.72
CA PRO A 29 -9.43 -15.15 -4.24
C PRO A 29 -8.91 -13.88 -3.54
N PRO A 30 -8.31 -13.99 -2.35
CA PRO A 30 -7.73 -12.82 -1.69
C PRO A 30 -6.86 -12.14 -2.74
N ARG A 31 -7.07 -10.84 -2.98
CA ARG A 31 -6.25 -10.05 -3.92
C ARG A 31 -4.79 -10.26 -3.51
N GLY A 32 -4.13 -11.22 -4.17
CA GLY A 32 -2.79 -11.63 -3.80
C GLY A 32 -1.89 -10.45 -4.07
N LYS A 33 -1.08 -10.04 -3.09
CA LYS A 33 -0.02 -9.06 -3.32
C LYS A 33 0.79 -9.53 -4.53
N LYS A 34 0.93 -8.67 -5.56
CA LYS A 34 1.71 -8.99 -6.77
C LYS A 34 3.07 -9.52 -6.30
N ARG A 35 3.43 -10.72 -6.74
CA ARG A 35 4.76 -11.27 -6.45
C ARG A 35 5.74 -10.70 -7.45
N PHE A 36 6.61 -9.81 -6.99
CA PHE A 36 7.69 -9.25 -7.81
C PHE A 36 8.78 -10.29 -8.10
N THR A 37 9.26 -10.28 -9.34
CA THR A 37 10.47 -11.01 -9.76
C THR A 37 11.71 -10.49 -9.02
N PRO A 38 12.84 -11.22 -8.99
CA PRO A 38 14.08 -10.72 -8.41
C PRO A 38 14.53 -9.39 -9.02
N GLU A 39 14.40 -9.22 -10.34
CA GLU A 39 14.69 -7.99 -11.06
C GLU A 39 13.76 -6.85 -10.65
N GLU A 40 12.44 -7.09 -10.61
CA GLU A 40 11.48 -6.08 -10.13
C GLU A 40 11.79 -5.66 -8.68
N ARG A 41 12.24 -6.58 -7.82
CA ARG A 41 12.66 -6.23 -6.45
C ARG A 41 13.89 -5.33 -6.43
N LYS A 42 14.89 -5.57 -7.30
CA LYS A 42 16.06 -4.69 -7.41
C LYS A 42 15.65 -3.29 -7.84
N VAL A 43 14.76 -3.16 -8.81
CA VAL A 43 14.21 -1.86 -9.26
C VAL A 43 13.43 -1.18 -8.14
N ALA A 44 12.58 -1.91 -7.42
CA ALA A 44 11.85 -1.37 -6.27
C ALA A 44 12.79 -0.87 -5.16
N LEU A 45 13.87 -1.60 -4.86
CA LEU A 45 14.88 -1.19 -3.89
C LEU A 45 15.63 0.07 -4.33
N ALA A 46 15.95 0.19 -5.62
CA ALA A 46 16.56 1.40 -6.16
C ALA A 46 15.63 2.62 -5.99
N PHE A 47 14.35 2.48 -6.31
CA PHE A 47 13.35 3.52 -6.07
C PHE A 47 13.24 3.89 -4.59
N ILE A 48 13.08 2.90 -3.68
CA ILE A 48 12.98 3.15 -2.23
C ILE A 48 14.24 3.88 -1.74
N SER A 49 15.43 3.44 -2.17
CA SER A 49 16.68 4.05 -1.77
C SER A 49 16.77 5.52 -2.20
N ALA A 50 16.41 5.80 -3.46
CA ALA A 50 16.41 7.16 -3.98
C ALA A 50 15.35 8.05 -3.29
N ALA A 51 14.13 7.54 -3.06
CA ALA A 51 13.08 8.27 -2.37
C ALA A 51 13.48 8.58 -0.91
N PHE A 52 14.13 7.64 -0.23
CA PHE A 52 14.60 7.85 1.14
C PHE A 52 15.78 8.83 1.21
N GLN A 53 16.65 8.86 0.18
CA GLN A 53 17.70 9.87 0.07
C GLN A 53 17.11 11.27 -0.14
N GLU A 54 16.15 11.41 -1.06
CA GLU A 54 15.46 12.69 -1.29
C GLU A 54 14.72 13.17 -0.03
N TYR A 55 14.05 12.25 0.67
CA TYR A 55 13.42 12.54 1.96
C TYR A 55 14.41 13.07 2.99
N LYS A 56 15.60 12.45 3.10
CA LYS A 56 16.65 12.93 4.02
C LYS A 56 17.13 14.32 3.66
N VAL A 57 17.38 14.59 2.37
CA VAL A 57 17.79 15.91 1.89
C VAL A 57 16.75 16.95 2.29
N TYR A 58 15.48 16.72 1.99
CA TYR A 58 14.42 17.66 2.37
C TYR A 58 14.23 17.81 3.87
N ARG A 59 14.28 16.71 4.64
CA ARG A 59 14.16 16.75 6.10
C ARG A 59 15.27 17.60 6.74
N ASP A 60 16.47 17.56 6.15
CA ASP A 60 17.62 18.30 6.63
C ASP A 60 17.67 19.74 6.08
N MET A 61 16.80 20.09 5.12
CA MET A 61 16.61 21.46 4.63
C MET A 61 15.76 22.30 5.59
N THR A 62 16.11 23.57 5.69
CA THR A 62 15.31 24.59 6.36
C THR A 62 14.18 25.09 5.46
N VAL A 63 13.14 25.67 6.06
CA VAL A 63 12.04 26.34 5.35
C VAL A 63 12.57 27.41 4.39
N GLU A 64 13.56 28.21 4.83
CA GLU A 64 14.17 29.26 4.02
C GLU A 64 14.90 28.69 2.79
N GLU A 65 15.62 27.58 2.93
CA GLU A 65 16.29 26.92 1.79
C GLU A 65 15.30 26.38 0.75
N VAL A 66 14.16 25.86 1.21
CA VAL A 66 13.07 25.41 0.31
C VAL A 66 12.43 26.60 -0.38
N GLU A 67 12.09 27.66 0.36
CA GLU A 67 11.58 28.90 -0.23
C GLU A 67 12.56 29.50 -1.23
N ASP A 68 13.86 29.48 -0.95
CA ASP A 68 14.90 29.97 -1.85
C ASP A 68 15.01 29.14 -3.13
N GLU A 69 14.85 27.81 -3.05
CA GLU A 69 14.75 26.95 -4.24
C GLU A 69 13.60 27.39 -5.14
N TYR A 70 12.43 27.62 -4.55
CA TYR A 70 11.24 28.05 -5.27
C TYR A 70 11.32 29.50 -5.77
N ARG A 71 11.94 30.40 -5.01
CA ARG A 71 12.19 31.80 -5.39
C ARG A 71 13.14 31.86 -6.59
N ARG A 72 14.23 31.07 -6.58
CA ARG A 72 15.15 30.95 -7.72
C ARG A 72 14.47 30.40 -8.97
N ALA A 73 13.50 29.51 -8.80
CA ALA A 73 12.70 28.97 -9.89
C ALA A 73 11.58 29.92 -10.37
N GLY A 74 11.33 31.04 -9.66
CA GLY A 74 10.22 31.95 -9.96
C GLY A 74 8.84 31.33 -9.69
N LYS A 75 8.76 30.33 -8.79
CA LYS A 75 7.54 29.55 -8.49
C LYS A 75 7.13 29.64 -7.01
N LEU A 76 7.58 30.66 -6.26
CA LEU A 76 7.32 30.78 -4.82
C LEU A 76 5.82 30.76 -4.47
N ASP A 77 4.97 31.26 -5.35
CA ASP A 77 3.51 31.22 -5.25
C ASP A 77 2.92 29.79 -5.34
N LYS A 78 3.67 28.84 -5.92
CA LYS A 78 3.28 27.43 -6.07
C LYS A 78 3.85 26.53 -4.97
N LEU A 79 4.63 27.08 -4.03
CA LEU A 79 5.18 26.32 -2.92
C LEU A 79 4.06 25.93 -1.96
N ASP A 80 3.90 24.63 -1.76
CA ASP A 80 3.01 24.05 -0.77
C ASP A 80 3.77 22.97 0.00
N PHE A 81 4.07 23.25 1.27
CA PHE A 81 4.84 22.35 2.14
C PHE A 81 4.10 21.03 2.43
N GLU A 82 2.77 20.99 2.33
CA GLU A 82 2.00 19.76 2.53
C GLU A 82 2.25 18.76 1.38
N THR A 83 2.34 19.26 0.15
CA THR A 83 2.55 18.44 -1.05
C THR A 83 4.00 18.38 -1.53
N GLU A 84 4.90 19.21 -1.00
CA GLU A 84 6.29 19.33 -1.47
C GLU A 84 7.05 18.00 -1.43
N MET A 85 6.90 17.23 -0.35
CA MET A 85 7.53 15.91 -0.24
C MET A 85 7.01 14.94 -1.32
N LEU A 86 5.71 15.01 -1.66
CA LEU A 86 5.11 14.18 -2.69
C LEU A 86 5.62 14.57 -4.08
N LYS A 87 5.75 15.87 -4.36
CA LYS A 87 6.34 16.39 -5.60
C LYS A 87 7.79 15.94 -5.76
N ARG A 88 8.59 16.03 -4.70
CA ARG A 88 9.98 15.52 -4.69
C ARG A 88 10.05 14.02 -4.98
N CYS A 89 9.20 13.22 -4.33
CA CYS A 89 9.08 11.78 -4.63
C CYS A 89 8.67 11.52 -6.09
N ALA A 90 7.75 12.30 -6.65
CA ALA A 90 7.34 12.18 -8.05
C ALA A 90 8.50 12.47 -9.02
N ARG A 91 9.40 13.43 -8.69
CA ARG A 91 10.64 13.66 -9.45
C ARG A 91 11.60 12.47 -9.37
N VAL A 92 11.69 11.80 -8.22
CA VAL A 92 12.49 10.57 -8.06
C VAL A 92 11.98 9.47 -8.98
N THR A 93 10.67 9.30 -9.12
CA THR A 93 10.06 8.31 -10.02
C THR A 93 10.46 8.46 -11.47
N LYS A 94 10.67 9.70 -11.96
CA LYS A 94 11.16 9.93 -13.32
C LYS A 94 12.56 9.33 -13.55
N LYS A 95 13.41 9.29 -12.52
CA LYS A 95 14.79 8.74 -12.57
C LYS A 95 14.85 7.26 -12.19
N TYR A 96 14.04 6.86 -11.21
CA TYR A 96 13.97 5.50 -10.67
C TYR A 96 12.53 5.01 -10.73
N PRO A 97 12.02 4.64 -11.92
CA PRO A 97 10.65 4.19 -12.05
C PRO A 97 10.47 2.87 -11.29
N PRO A 98 9.54 2.78 -10.31
CA PRO A 98 9.30 1.55 -9.61
C PRO A 98 8.57 0.55 -10.51
N PRO A 99 8.58 -0.76 -10.18
CA PRO A 99 7.83 -1.76 -10.92
C PRO A 99 6.33 -1.48 -10.95
N ASP A 100 5.66 -1.93 -12.01
CA ASP A 100 4.20 -1.80 -12.12
C ASP A 100 3.47 -2.42 -10.93
N GLY A 101 2.57 -1.65 -10.33
CA GLY A 101 1.79 -2.06 -9.16
C GLY A 101 2.58 -2.08 -7.85
N PHE A 102 3.83 -1.60 -7.83
CA PHE A 102 4.61 -1.43 -6.60
C PHE A 102 4.04 -0.33 -5.70
N TYR A 103 3.63 0.78 -6.30
CA TYR A 103 3.08 1.92 -5.59
C TYR A 103 1.85 2.43 -6.34
N PRO A 104 0.65 1.91 -6.01
CA PRO A 104 -0.60 2.22 -6.73
C PRO A 104 -0.92 3.72 -6.78
N GLU A 105 -0.63 4.43 -5.70
CA GLU A 105 -0.88 5.86 -5.51
C GLU A 105 0.09 6.75 -6.30
N LEU A 106 1.12 6.16 -6.91
CA LEU A 106 2.16 6.91 -7.62
C LEU A 106 1.61 7.78 -8.75
N LYS A 107 0.56 7.32 -9.42
CA LYS A 107 -0.11 8.06 -10.50
C LYS A 107 -0.72 9.37 -10.00
N GLU A 108 -1.16 9.42 -8.75
CA GLU A 108 -1.70 10.63 -8.14
C GLU A 108 -0.58 11.63 -7.83
N TYR A 109 0.58 11.14 -7.41
CA TYR A 109 1.74 12.00 -7.12
C TYR A 109 2.38 12.56 -8.39
N LEU A 110 2.40 11.79 -9.48
CA LEU A 110 2.90 12.27 -10.77
C LEU A 110 2.06 13.44 -11.31
N LYS A 111 0.77 13.51 -11.02
CA LYS A 111 -0.08 14.66 -11.40
C LYS A 111 0.37 15.97 -10.73
N LEU A 112 0.85 15.90 -9.48
CA LEU A 112 1.30 17.08 -8.72
C LEU A 112 2.46 17.83 -9.39
N ILE A 113 3.22 17.16 -10.27
CA ILE A 113 4.33 17.76 -11.01
C ILE A 113 3.99 18.00 -12.49
N GLU A 114 2.87 17.49 -12.99
CA GLU A 114 2.35 17.80 -14.33
C GLU A 114 1.67 19.18 -14.35
N ASP A 115 1.05 19.59 -13.23
CA ASP A 115 0.41 20.90 -13.08
C ASP A 115 1.41 22.06 -12.84
N GLU A 116 2.72 21.77 -12.74
CA GLU A 116 3.77 22.77 -12.48
C GLU A 116 4.40 23.39 -13.74
N ASP A 117 4.17 22.78 -14.92
CA ASP A 117 4.70 23.18 -16.23
C ASP A 117 3.75 24.10 -17.01
#